data_AF-A0A9E2IW93-F1
#
_entry.id   AF-A0A9E2IW93-F1
#
_cell.length_a   1.000
_cell.length_b   1.000
_cell.length_c   1.000
_cell.angle_alpha   90.00
_cell.angle_beta   90.00
_cell.angle_gamma   90.00
#
_symmetry.space_group_name_H-M   'P 1'
#
loop_
_entity.id
_entity.type
_entity.pdbx_description
1 polymer ?
#
loop_
_entity_poly.entity_id
_entity_poly.type
_entity_poly.pdbx_seq_one_letter_code
_entity_poly.pdbx_strand_id
1 'polypeptide(L)'
;MATRQQAGGKIKVGFRQALRMLLPYVKDRVTAQIKAVALIIAYLILFQTLVLGIAVAHAAAIAAGLSLVIGGLAFFMEGLMLGLMPLGEVIGLKLPQKSRLPVILIFSFILGVGATFAEPAIGVLKAAGSSVKAWDAPLLFLLLNKHSDLLVYAVGIAVVCGMLRFLYNWSLKPYIYALVFVLVVFSVWAYFDRNMLFLTGLAWDCGGVTTGPVTVPLVLALGIGVCRVVGAAGTGSAGFGVVTLASLFPILTVMSLGVLFQGQVPQPMDEAAFFSAKNRPGAVSLFNSKEEMIGYAFLNAGPDSQLALFDGDGEKMLGFLRRLGSEKAEPEKVFGPAEDGLQRWAALRGTKEQQIAVFGTGDHPFVPVFHHRSDRRAEGPPAEGGRNSFRASVRRHRDGAV
;
A
#
# COMPACT_ATOMS: atom_id res chain seq x y z
N MET A 1 -9.14 -58.49 2.95
CA MET A 1 -8.17 -58.36 1.84
C MET A 1 -7.44 -57.04 2.01
N ALA A 2 -6.14 -57.11 2.32
CA ALA A 2 -5.31 -55.95 2.61
C ALA A 2 -4.90 -55.23 1.32
N THR A 3 -5.26 -53.95 1.20
CA THR A 3 -4.85 -53.07 0.09
C THR A 3 -3.38 -52.72 0.27
N ARG A 4 -2.50 -53.43 -0.46
CA ARG A 4 -1.08 -53.04 -0.60
C ARG A 4 -1.02 -51.65 -1.23
N GLN A 5 -0.65 -50.65 -0.45
CA GLN A 5 -0.14 -49.38 -0.96
C GLN A 5 1.07 -49.68 -1.85
N GLN A 6 0.94 -49.42 -3.15
CA GLN A 6 2.08 -49.37 -4.06
C GLN A 6 2.97 -48.21 -3.61
N ALA A 7 4.13 -48.54 -3.05
CA ALA A 7 5.21 -47.59 -2.85
C ALA A 7 5.59 -46.98 -4.20
N GLY A 8 5.38 -45.66 -4.36
CA GLY A 8 5.64 -44.94 -5.59
C GLY A 8 7.10 -45.05 -6.00
N GLY A 9 7.37 -45.77 -7.10
CA GLY A 9 8.66 -45.77 -7.75
C GLY A 9 9.00 -44.34 -8.22
N LYS A 10 10.19 -43.85 -7.89
CA LYS A 10 10.68 -42.54 -8.36
C LYS A 10 10.71 -42.57 -9.90
N ILE A 11 9.81 -41.82 -10.53
CA ILE A 11 9.76 -41.68 -11.99
C ILE A 11 11.05 -40.96 -12.43
N LYS A 12 11.94 -41.64 -13.14
CA LYS A 12 13.13 -41.04 -13.74
C LYS A 12 12.72 -40.32 -15.02
N VAL A 13 12.48 -39.01 -14.91
CA VAL A 13 12.17 -38.15 -16.06
C VAL A 13 13.47 -37.52 -16.57
N GLY A 14 13.80 -37.72 -17.85
CA GLY A 14 14.95 -37.05 -18.47
C GLY A 14 14.71 -35.54 -18.61
N PHE A 15 15.77 -34.71 -18.63
CA PHE A 15 15.65 -33.24 -18.69
C PHE A 15 14.75 -32.74 -19.82
N ARG A 16 14.88 -33.30 -21.03
CA ARG A 16 14.02 -32.96 -22.17
C ARG A 16 12.55 -33.31 -21.94
N GLN A 17 12.29 -34.41 -21.25
CA GLN A 17 10.93 -34.85 -20.95
C GLN A 17 10.32 -34.01 -19.81
N ALA A 18 11.11 -33.64 -18.80
CA ALA A 18 10.70 -32.72 -17.76
C ALA A 18 10.38 -31.34 -18.33
N LEU A 19 11.23 -30.82 -19.22
CA LEU A 19 11.00 -29.56 -19.92
C LEU A 19 9.74 -29.61 -20.79
N ARG A 20 9.50 -30.72 -21.50
CA ARG A 20 8.29 -30.91 -22.33
C ARG A 20 7.01 -30.99 -21.50
N MET A 21 7.08 -31.44 -20.24
CA MET A 21 5.94 -31.45 -19.31
C MET A 21 5.73 -30.10 -18.63
N LEU A 22 6.80 -29.37 -18.31
CA LEU A 22 6.73 -28.07 -17.65
C LEU A 22 6.36 -26.93 -18.61
N LEU A 23 6.81 -26.96 -19.87
CA LEU A 23 6.57 -25.87 -20.82
C LEU A 23 5.08 -25.54 -21.01
N PRO A 24 4.19 -26.52 -21.24
CA PRO A 24 2.77 -26.27 -21.38
C PRO A 24 2.17 -25.66 -20.11
N TYR A 25 2.56 -26.18 -18.94
CA TYR A 25 2.10 -25.69 -17.65
C TYR A 25 2.50 -24.24 -17.41
N VAL A 26 3.78 -23.91 -17.60
CA VAL A 26 4.30 -22.54 -17.47
C VAL A 26 3.63 -21.61 -18.48
N LYS A 27 3.48 -22.06 -19.73
CA LYS A 27 2.79 -21.29 -20.77
C LYS A 27 1.37 -20.93 -20.36
N ASP A 28 0.61 -21.88 -19.83
CA ASP A 28 -0.77 -21.64 -19.40
C ASP A 28 -0.84 -20.64 -18.25
N ARG A 29 0.06 -20.76 -17.26
CA ARG A 29 0.16 -19.81 -16.14
C ARG A 29 0.50 -18.39 -16.60
N VAL A 30 1.49 -18.24 -17.47
CA VAL A 30 1.89 -16.93 -18.02
C VAL A 30 0.77 -16.35 -18.90
N THR A 31 0.14 -17.17 -19.75
CA THR A 31 -0.96 -16.73 -20.61
C THR A 31 -2.17 -16.25 -19.81
N ALA A 32 -2.46 -16.90 -18.68
CA ALA A 32 -3.51 -16.44 -17.76
C ALA A 32 -3.20 -15.04 -17.20
N GLN A 33 -1.95 -14.79 -16.79
CA GLN A 33 -1.55 -13.47 -16.31
C GLN A 33 -1.57 -12.42 -17.41
N ILE A 34 -1.12 -12.74 -18.63
CA ILE A 34 -1.21 -11.85 -19.79
C ILE A 34 -2.66 -11.43 -20.01
N LYS A 35 -3.60 -12.39 -20.05
CA LYS A 35 -5.04 -12.10 -20.24
C LYS A 35 -5.60 -11.22 -19.13
N ALA A 36 -5.18 -11.44 -17.88
CA ALA A 36 -5.65 -10.67 -16.73
C ALA A 36 -5.26 -9.19 -16.83
N VAL A 37 -4.06 -8.87 -17.31
CA VAL A 37 -3.60 -7.48 -17.45
C VAL A 37 -3.90 -6.85 -18.81
N ALA A 38 -4.12 -7.67 -19.86
CA ALA A 38 -4.27 -7.20 -21.24
C ALA A 38 -5.35 -6.13 -21.41
N LEU A 39 -6.51 -6.31 -20.77
CA LEU A 39 -7.62 -5.36 -20.87
C LEU A 39 -7.24 -3.99 -20.30
N ILE A 40 -6.58 -3.97 -19.14
CA ILE A 40 -6.16 -2.73 -18.48
C ILE A 40 -5.10 -2.03 -19.33
N ILE A 41 -4.11 -2.77 -19.83
CA ILE A 41 -3.06 -2.21 -20.69
C ILE A 41 -3.68 -1.62 -21.97
N ALA A 42 -4.56 -2.37 -22.63
CA ALA A 42 -5.23 -1.92 -23.83
C ALA A 42 -6.05 -0.66 -23.58
N TYR A 43 -6.82 -0.63 -22.49
CA TYR A 43 -7.57 0.55 -22.07
C TYR A 43 -6.66 1.77 -21.84
N LEU A 44 -5.55 1.60 -21.09
CA LEU A 44 -4.63 2.71 -20.80
C LEU A 44 -3.95 3.24 -22.07
N ILE A 45 -3.49 2.37 -22.96
CA ILE A 45 -2.87 2.77 -24.22
C ILE A 45 -3.90 3.49 -25.10
N LEU A 46 -5.12 2.96 -25.20
CA LEU A 46 -6.20 3.58 -25.98
C LEU A 46 -6.55 4.96 -25.42
N PHE A 47 -6.73 5.07 -24.11
CA PHE A 47 -7.09 6.33 -23.45
C PHE A 47 -5.97 7.36 -23.61
N GLN A 48 -4.72 6.96 -23.38
CA GLN A 48 -3.57 7.85 -23.54
C GLN A 48 -3.40 8.35 -24.98
N THR A 49 -3.55 7.47 -25.97
CA THR A 49 -3.30 7.82 -27.38
C THR A 49 -4.47 8.54 -28.03
N LEU A 50 -5.71 8.09 -27.79
CA LEU A 50 -6.91 8.65 -28.45
C LEU A 50 -7.55 9.79 -27.68
N VAL A 51 -7.62 9.70 -26.34
CA VAL A 51 -8.33 10.70 -25.52
C VAL A 51 -7.40 11.83 -25.09
N LEU A 52 -6.20 11.50 -24.60
CA LEU A 52 -5.23 12.52 -24.17
C LEU A 52 -4.37 13.05 -25.34
N GLY A 53 -4.24 12.29 -26.43
CA GLY A 53 -3.40 12.68 -27.57
C GLY A 53 -1.90 12.72 -27.25
N ILE A 54 -1.46 12.00 -26.21
CA ILE A 54 -0.06 12.02 -25.75
C ILE A 54 0.64 10.75 -26.23
N ALA A 55 1.80 10.89 -26.87
CA ALA A 55 2.62 9.75 -27.26
C ALA A 55 3.10 8.95 -26.04
N VAL A 56 3.25 7.63 -26.18
CA VAL A 56 3.77 6.77 -25.11
C VAL A 56 5.28 6.97 -24.98
N ALA A 57 5.70 7.89 -24.11
CA ALA A 57 7.09 8.06 -23.75
C ALA A 57 7.62 6.81 -23.03
N HIS A 58 8.90 6.47 -23.25
CA HIS A 58 9.58 5.34 -22.61
C HIS A 58 8.89 3.96 -22.80
N ALA A 59 8.27 3.73 -23.96
CA ALA A 59 7.56 2.49 -24.27
C ALA A 59 8.37 1.21 -23.99
N ALA A 60 9.69 1.21 -24.24
CA ALA A 60 10.56 0.08 -23.96
C ALA A 60 10.69 -0.23 -22.45
N ALA A 61 10.82 0.82 -21.62
CA ALA A 61 10.88 0.66 -20.16
C ALA A 61 9.55 0.18 -19.60
N ILE A 62 8.43 0.72 -20.11
CA ILE A 62 7.07 0.26 -19.76
C ILE A 62 6.88 -1.21 -20.14
N ALA A 63 7.27 -1.61 -21.35
CA ALA A 63 7.16 -2.99 -21.81
C ALA A 63 8.02 -3.96 -20.99
N ALA A 64 9.24 -3.56 -20.62
CA ALA A 64 10.11 -4.34 -19.74
C ALA A 64 9.51 -4.49 -18.34
N GLY A 65 9.03 -3.39 -17.75
CA GLY A 65 8.35 -3.39 -16.46
C GLY A 65 7.10 -4.28 -16.48
N LEU A 66 6.29 -4.19 -17.52
CA LEU A 66 5.11 -5.03 -17.69
C LEU A 66 5.45 -6.52 -17.81
N SER A 67 6.52 -6.84 -18.54
CA SER A 67 7.01 -8.22 -18.66
C SER A 67 7.44 -8.80 -17.31
N LEU A 68 8.14 -7.99 -16.50
CA LEU A 68 8.51 -8.37 -15.13
C LEU A 68 7.28 -8.55 -14.23
N VAL A 69 6.26 -7.69 -14.34
CA VAL A 69 5.00 -7.83 -13.59
C VAL A 69 4.28 -9.13 -13.96
N ILE A 70 4.15 -9.44 -15.24
CA ILE A 70 3.48 -10.68 -15.71
C ILE A 70 4.23 -11.92 -15.22
N GLY A 71 5.56 -11.94 -15.34
CA GLY A 71 6.39 -13.04 -14.85
C GLY A 71 6.31 -13.19 -13.33
N GLY A 72 6.43 -12.08 -12.60
CA GLY A 72 6.33 -12.03 -11.14
C GLY A 72 4.99 -12.52 -10.63
N LEU A 73 3.88 -12.06 -11.25
CA LEU A 73 2.54 -12.48 -10.89
C LEU A 73 2.32 -13.98 -11.17
N ALA A 74 2.88 -14.52 -12.26
CA ALA A 74 2.79 -15.95 -12.55
C ALA A 74 3.49 -16.80 -11.49
N PHE A 75 4.72 -16.44 -11.10
CA PHE A 75 5.44 -17.15 -10.03
C PHE A 75 4.77 -16.98 -8.66
N PHE A 76 4.28 -15.78 -8.37
CA PHE A 76 3.58 -15.49 -7.12
C PHE A 76 2.30 -16.32 -6.97
N MET A 77 1.44 -16.32 -7.99
CA MET A 77 0.21 -17.10 -8.00
C MET A 77 0.49 -18.60 -7.87
N GLU A 78 1.55 -19.10 -8.51
CA GLU A 78 1.95 -20.50 -8.37
C GLU A 78 2.38 -20.82 -6.94
N GLY A 79 3.18 -19.95 -6.30
CA GLY A 79 3.56 -20.10 -4.90
C GLY A 79 2.36 -20.09 -3.95
N LEU A 80 1.36 -19.25 -4.20
CA LEU A 80 0.12 -19.23 -3.42
C LEU A 80 -0.70 -20.51 -3.58
N MET A 81 -0.84 -21.02 -4.80
CA MET A 81 -1.60 -22.25 -5.09
C MET A 81 -0.94 -23.50 -4.51
N LEU A 82 0.39 -23.60 -4.57
CA LEU A 82 1.12 -24.77 -4.06
C LEU A 82 1.39 -24.69 -2.55
N GLY A 83 1.51 -23.48 -1.99
CA GLY A 83 1.85 -23.25 -0.59
C GLY A 83 0.64 -22.95 0.29
N LEU A 84 0.05 -21.76 0.13
CA LEU A 84 -0.96 -21.24 1.07
C LEU A 84 -2.33 -21.90 0.93
N MET A 85 -2.76 -22.25 -0.28
CA MET A 85 -4.08 -22.86 -0.49
C MET A 85 -4.22 -24.22 0.22
N PRO A 86 -3.30 -25.20 0.08
CA PRO A 86 -3.36 -26.46 0.82
C PRO A 86 -3.33 -26.26 2.33
N LEU A 87 -2.56 -25.28 2.81
CA LEU A 87 -2.50 -24.94 4.24
C LEU A 87 -3.87 -24.43 4.73
N GLY A 88 -4.51 -23.53 3.99
CA GLY A 88 -5.85 -23.03 4.29
C GLY A 88 -6.91 -24.14 4.33
N GLU A 89 -6.87 -25.09 3.39
CA GLU A 89 -7.81 -26.23 3.37
C GLU A 89 -7.62 -27.15 4.59
N VAL A 90 -6.37 -27.50 4.92
CA VAL A 90 -6.06 -28.35 6.07
C VAL A 90 -6.54 -27.71 7.37
N ILE A 91 -6.29 -26.41 7.53
CA ILE A 91 -6.76 -25.66 8.70
C ILE A 91 -8.29 -25.61 8.71
N GLY A 92 -8.94 -25.29 7.60
CA GLY A 92 -10.40 -25.24 7.50
C GLY A 92 -11.06 -26.58 7.82
N LEU A 93 -10.41 -27.70 7.50
CA LEU A 93 -10.87 -29.06 7.84
C LEU A 93 -10.64 -29.42 9.31
N LYS A 94 -9.46 -29.11 9.86
CA LYS A 94 -9.06 -29.59 11.20
C LYS A 94 -9.50 -28.67 12.33
N LEU A 95 -9.56 -27.36 12.10
CA LEU A 95 -9.84 -26.36 13.13
C LEU A 95 -11.27 -26.51 13.69
N PRO A 96 -12.34 -26.62 12.88
CA PRO A 96 -13.69 -26.78 13.41
C PRO A 96 -13.90 -28.10 14.17
N GLN A 97 -13.12 -29.14 13.84
CA GLN A 97 -13.18 -30.45 14.50
C GLN A 97 -12.51 -30.47 15.88
N LYS A 98 -11.51 -29.61 16.10
CA LYS A 98 -10.64 -29.64 17.28
C LYS A 98 -10.81 -28.44 18.22
N SER A 99 -11.57 -27.44 17.83
CA SER A 99 -11.59 -26.16 18.55
C SER A 99 -13.01 -25.66 18.78
N ARG A 100 -13.17 -24.88 19.86
CA ARG A 100 -14.43 -24.22 20.19
C ARG A 100 -14.63 -22.98 19.32
N LEU A 101 -15.88 -22.55 19.18
CA LEU A 101 -16.26 -21.38 18.36
C LEU A 101 -15.37 -20.15 18.60
N PRO A 102 -15.07 -19.69 19.83
CA PRO A 102 -14.25 -18.49 20.03
C PRO A 102 -12.85 -18.60 19.43
N VAL A 103 -12.23 -19.78 19.47
CA VAL A 103 -10.90 -20.02 18.88
C VAL A 103 -10.98 -19.93 17.36
N ILE A 104 -12.05 -20.47 16.75
CA ILE A 104 -12.29 -20.38 15.31
C ILE A 104 -12.45 -18.92 14.88
N LEU A 105 -13.18 -18.11 15.65
CA LEU A 105 -13.40 -16.69 15.34
C LEU A 105 -12.10 -15.87 15.47
N ILE A 106 -11.34 -16.05 16.56
CA ILE A 106 -10.05 -15.37 16.74
C ILE A 106 -9.07 -15.76 15.63
N PHE A 107 -9.00 -17.05 15.30
CA PHE A 107 -8.16 -17.51 14.20
C PHE A 107 -8.58 -16.88 12.87
N SER A 108 -9.88 -16.85 12.58
CA SER A 108 -10.40 -16.26 11.33
C SER A 108 -10.14 -14.76 11.26
N PHE A 109 -10.22 -14.06 12.39
CA PHE A 109 -9.85 -12.65 12.49
C PHE A 109 -8.38 -12.42 12.16
N ILE A 110 -7.47 -13.15 12.83
CA ILE A 110 -6.03 -13.04 12.61
C ILE A 110 -5.68 -13.39 11.16
N LEU A 111 -6.29 -14.43 10.61
CA LEU A 111 -6.11 -14.83 9.22
C LEU A 111 -6.58 -13.74 8.26
N GLY A 112 -7.75 -13.14 8.51
CA GLY A 112 -8.28 -12.06 7.68
C GLY A 112 -7.40 -10.81 7.68
N VAL A 113 -6.96 -10.38 8.88
CA VAL A 113 -6.01 -9.27 9.04
C VAL A 113 -4.68 -9.58 8.35
N GLY A 114 -4.11 -10.76 8.61
CA GLY A 114 -2.83 -11.19 8.02
C GLY A 114 -2.89 -11.32 6.51
N ALA A 115 -3.97 -11.88 5.96
CA ALA A 115 -4.19 -11.98 4.51
C ALA A 115 -4.27 -10.60 3.87
N THR A 116 -4.99 -9.68 4.50
CA THR A 116 -5.13 -8.29 4.04
C THR A 116 -3.78 -7.57 4.05
N PHE A 117 -2.97 -7.73 5.09
CA PHE A 117 -1.60 -7.17 5.11
C PHE A 117 -0.69 -7.79 4.04
N ALA A 118 -0.91 -9.05 3.69
CA ALA A 118 -0.16 -9.73 2.64
C ALA A 118 -0.62 -9.32 1.22
N GLU A 119 -1.74 -8.60 1.08
CA GLU A 119 -2.20 -8.12 -0.23
C GLU A 119 -1.31 -7.00 -0.76
N PRO A 120 -0.70 -7.17 -1.96
CA PRO A 120 0.07 -6.09 -2.59
C PRO A 120 -0.78 -4.85 -2.85
N ALA A 121 -2.07 -5.04 -3.13
CA ALA A 121 -3.00 -3.97 -3.45
C ALA A 121 -3.27 -3.04 -2.24
N ILE A 122 -3.21 -3.52 -1.00
CA ILE A 122 -3.29 -2.67 0.21
C ILE A 122 -2.08 -1.74 0.29
N GLY A 123 -0.88 -2.24 -0.06
CA GLY A 123 0.33 -1.43 -0.09
C GLY A 123 0.25 -0.28 -1.11
N VAL A 124 -0.25 -0.59 -2.31
CA VAL A 124 -0.50 0.44 -3.36
C VAL A 124 -1.57 1.43 -2.93
N LEU A 125 -2.67 0.96 -2.34
CA LEU A 125 -3.75 1.83 -1.86
C LEU A 125 -3.27 2.77 -0.74
N LYS A 126 -2.44 2.28 0.19
CA LYS A 126 -1.84 3.09 1.25
C LYS A 126 -0.85 4.13 0.69
N ALA A 127 -0.05 3.74 -0.31
CA ALA A 127 0.88 4.66 -0.97
C ALA A 127 0.17 5.72 -1.84
N ALA A 128 -0.91 5.36 -2.52
CA ALA A 128 -1.77 6.33 -3.20
C ALA A 128 -2.46 7.25 -2.18
N GLY A 129 -2.91 6.66 -1.07
CA GLY A 129 -3.55 7.34 0.04
C GLY A 129 -2.69 8.39 0.75
N SER A 130 -1.37 8.16 0.86
CA SER A 130 -0.46 9.13 1.46
C SER A 130 -0.28 10.40 0.61
N SER A 131 -0.67 10.38 -0.66
CA SER A 131 -0.67 11.56 -1.54
C SER A 131 -1.91 12.45 -1.38
N VAL A 132 -2.92 11.99 -0.64
CA VAL A 132 -4.13 12.76 -0.36
C VAL A 132 -3.77 13.98 0.50
N LYS A 133 -4.20 15.17 0.07
CA LYS A 133 -3.99 16.41 0.81
C LYS A 133 -4.97 16.53 1.96
N ALA A 134 -4.47 16.96 3.12
CA ALA A 134 -5.26 17.06 4.36
C ALA A 134 -6.42 18.06 4.27
N TRP A 135 -6.34 19.09 3.42
CA TRP A 135 -7.40 20.09 3.22
C TRP A 135 -8.42 19.69 2.16
N ASP A 136 -8.03 18.88 1.17
CA ASP A 136 -8.92 18.41 0.10
C ASP A 136 -9.85 17.29 0.60
N ALA A 137 -9.32 16.36 1.41
CA ALA A 137 -10.11 15.28 2.01
C ALA A 137 -9.64 14.95 3.45
N PRO A 138 -9.99 15.80 4.44
CA PRO A 138 -9.53 15.66 5.84
C PRO A 138 -9.81 14.29 6.45
N LEU A 139 -11.03 13.77 6.29
CA LEU A 139 -11.39 12.46 6.83
C LEU A 139 -10.59 11.32 6.20
N LEU A 140 -10.45 11.36 4.87
CA LEU A 140 -9.70 10.36 4.12
C LEU A 140 -8.23 10.38 4.52
N PHE A 141 -7.65 11.58 4.66
CA PHE A 141 -6.29 11.78 5.13
C PHE A 141 -6.08 11.18 6.53
N LEU A 142 -6.98 11.47 7.48
CA LEU A 142 -6.93 10.91 8.83
C LEU A 142 -6.92 9.38 8.82
N LEU A 143 -7.83 8.77 8.07
CA LEU A 143 -7.99 7.32 8.03
C LEU A 143 -6.80 6.61 7.36
N LEU A 144 -6.19 7.21 6.33
CA LEU A 144 -5.07 6.60 5.62
C LEU A 144 -3.71 6.83 6.28
N ASN A 145 -3.54 7.89 7.07
CA ASN A 145 -2.27 8.20 7.74
C ASN A 145 -2.28 7.78 9.21
N LYS A 146 -3.24 8.27 9.99
CA LYS A 146 -3.28 8.06 11.45
C LYS A 146 -3.97 6.75 11.85
N HIS A 147 -4.99 6.34 11.08
CA HIS A 147 -5.83 5.18 11.42
C HIS A 147 -5.78 4.06 10.38
N SER A 148 -4.69 3.95 9.62
CA SER A 148 -4.57 2.94 8.55
C SER A 148 -4.72 1.50 9.07
N ASP A 149 -4.29 1.25 10.31
CA ASP A 149 -4.40 -0.08 10.93
C ASP A 149 -5.85 -0.43 11.28
N LEU A 150 -6.68 0.56 11.63
CA LEU A 150 -8.11 0.35 11.90
C LEU A 150 -8.84 -0.12 10.64
N LEU A 151 -8.44 0.36 9.46
CA LEU A 151 -8.98 -0.10 8.18
C LEU A 151 -8.66 -1.59 7.94
N VAL A 152 -7.48 -2.06 8.37
CA VAL A 152 -7.12 -3.49 8.22
C VAL A 152 -7.84 -4.36 9.24
N TYR A 153 -7.97 -3.90 10.50
CA TYR A 153 -8.75 -4.61 11.52
C TYR A 153 -10.23 -4.72 11.15
N ALA A 154 -10.78 -3.68 10.52
CA ALA A 154 -12.13 -3.68 9.96
C ALA A 154 -12.36 -4.83 8.95
N VAL A 155 -11.37 -5.14 8.11
CA VAL A 155 -11.42 -6.29 7.21
C VAL A 155 -11.32 -7.62 7.97
N GLY A 156 -10.53 -7.68 9.03
CA GLY A 156 -10.50 -8.84 9.93
C GLY A 156 -11.90 -9.20 10.46
N ILE A 157 -12.66 -8.19 10.92
CA ILE A 157 -14.04 -8.36 11.40
C ILE A 157 -14.94 -8.89 10.27
N ALA A 158 -14.79 -8.37 9.05
CA ALA A 158 -15.52 -8.85 7.87
C ALA A 158 -15.34 -10.36 7.63
N VAL A 159 -14.11 -10.86 7.75
CA VAL A 159 -13.79 -12.29 7.59
C VAL A 159 -14.43 -13.12 8.70
N VAL A 160 -14.47 -12.61 9.94
CA VAL A 160 -15.18 -13.27 11.06
C VAL A 160 -16.68 -13.36 10.77
N CYS A 161 -17.31 -12.30 10.31
CA CYS A 161 -18.72 -12.30 9.92
C CYS A 161 -18.98 -13.30 8.78
N GLY A 162 -18.07 -13.37 7.80
CA GLY A 162 -18.08 -14.39 6.75
C GLY A 162 -18.03 -15.81 7.33
N MET A 163 -17.12 -16.07 8.26
CA MET A 163 -16.93 -17.37 8.91
C MET A 163 -18.15 -17.82 9.71
N LEU A 164 -18.76 -16.92 10.50
CA LEU A 164 -19.97 -17.21 11.28
C LEU A 164 -21.09 -17.73 10.37
N ARG A 165 -21.28 -17.09 9.22
CA ARG A 165 -22.25 -17.52 8.22
C ARG A 165 -22.00 -18.95 7.71
N PHE A 166 -20.74 -19.39 7.59
CA PHE A 166 -20.42 -20.78 7.22
C PHE A 166 -20.72 -21.77 8.32
N LEU A 167 -20.30 -21.44 9.55
CA LEU A 167 -20.50 -22.32 10.70
C LEU A 167 -21.99 -22.58 10.98
N TYR A 168 -22.85 -21.58 10.73
CA TYR A 168 -24.30 -21.70 10.91
C TYR A 168 -25.08 -22.02 9.62
N ASN A 169 -24.39 -22.24 8.49
CA ASN A 169 -24.99 -22.55 7.19
C ASN A 169 -26.11 -21.57 6.76
N TRP A 170 -25.93 -20.28 6.99
CA TRP A 170 -26.94 -19.27 6.62
C TRP A 170 -26.98 -19.06 5.11
N SER A 171 -28.19 -18.86 4.56
CA SER A 171 -28.39 -18.59 3.14
C SER A 171 -27.64 -17.31 2.70
N LEU A 172 -27.07 -17.29 1.49
CA LEU A 172 -26.40 -16.10 0.94
C LEU A 172 -27.37 -15.01 0.50
N LYS A 173 -28.51 -15.41 -0.07
CA LYS A 173 -29.42 -14.47 -0.75
C LYS A 173 -29.90 -13.33 0.15
N PRO A 174 -30.39 -13.58 1.39
CA PRO A 174 -30.85 -12.51 2.27
C PRO A 174 -29.75 -11.51 2.62
N TYR A 175 -28.52 -12.00 2.85
CA TYR A 175 -27.38 -11.16 3.16
C TYR A 175 -27.00 -10.27 1.99
N ILE A 176 -26.98 -10.79 0.76
CA ILE A 176 -26.69 -9.96 -0.42
C ILE A 176 -27.74 -8.87 -0.56
N TYR A 177 -29.04 -9.21 -0.54
CA TYR A 177 -30.08 -8.20 -0.72
C TYR A 177 -30.04 -7.14 0.38
N ALA A 178 -29.87 -7.54 1.65
CA ALA A 178 -29.78 -6.61 2.76
C ALA A 178 -28.51 -5.75 2.70
N LEU A 179 -27.34 -6.36 2.55
CA LEU A 179 -26.06 -5.64 2.54
C LEU A 179 -25.95 -4.71 1.33
N VAL A 180 -26.31 -5.16 0.14
CA VAL A 180 -26.27 -4.32 -1.06
C VAL A 180 -27.25 -3.16 -0.91
N PHE A 181 -28.48 -3.40 -0.43
CA PHE A 181 -29.43 -2.32 -0.17
C PHE A 181 -28.88 -1.30 0.84
N VAL A 182 -28.35 -1.77 1.98
CA VAL A 182 -27.72 -0.90 2.99
C VAL A 182 -26.55 -0.12 2.39
N LEU A 183 -25.65 -0.76 1.65
CA LEU A 183 -24.49 -0.12 1.04
C LEU A 183 -24.89 0.93 -0.01
N VAL A 184 -25.92 0.66 -0.81
CA VAL A 184 -26.45 1.65 -1.77
C VAL A 184 -27.04 2.85 -1.04
N VAL A 185 -27.91 2.62 -0.05
CA VAL A 185 -28.51 3.71 0.74
C VAL A 185 -27.43 4.51 1.48
N PHE A 186 -26.45 3.82 2.06
CA PHE A 186 -25.34 4.44 2.77
C PHE A 186 -24.45 5.25 1.81
N SER A 187 -24.19 4.75 0.59
CA SER A 187 -23.43 5.48 -0.44
C SER A 187 -24.18 6.72 -0.92
N VAL A 188 -25.50 6.64 -1.07
CA VAL A 188 -26.33 7.81 -1.42
C VAL A 188 -26.34 8.83 -0.28
N TRP A 189 -26.43 8.40 0.97
CA TRP A 189 -26.32 9.30 2.12
C TRP A 189 -24.93 9.98 2.19
N ALA A 190 -23.87 9.19 1.99
CA ALA A 190 -22.49 9.64 1.99
C ALA A 190 -22.19 10.68 0.89
N TYR A 191 -22.96 10.68 -0.21
CA TYR A 191 -22.86 11.69 -1.26
C TYR A 191 -23.19 13.11 -0.77
N PHE A 192 -24.04 13.26 0.25
CA PHE A 192 -24.46 14.56 0.75
C PHE A 192 -23.52 15.17 1.81
N ASP A 193 -22.54 14.41 2.32
CA ASP A 193 -21.49 14.94 3.20
C ASP A 193 -20.14 14.95 2.45
N ARG A 194 -19.46 16.10 2.45
CA ARG A 194 -18.24 16.28 1.66
C ARG A 194 -17.09 15.39 2.14
N ASN A 195 -16.98 15.13 3.44
CA ASN A 195 -15.97 14.24 3.99
C ASN A 195 -16.26 12.78 3.62
N MET A 196 -17.52 12.36 3.72
CA MET A 196 -17.98 11.04 3.33
C MET A 196 -17.82 10.76 1.83
N LEU A 197 -18.06 11.77 0.99
CA LEU A 197 -17.97 11.64 -0.47
C LEU A 197 -16.59 11.10 -0.90
N PHE A 198 -15.50 11.71 -0.40
CA PHE A 198 -14.14 11.27 -0.73
C PHE A 198 -13.81 9.90 -0.13
N LEU A 199 -14.35 9.59 1.05
CA LEU A 199 -14.16 8.29 1.69
C LEU A 199 -14.89 7.15 0.95
N THR A 200 -16.01 7.45 0.31
CA THR A 200 -16.85 6.44 -0.36
C THR A 200 -16.07 5.73 -1.46
N GLY A 201 -15.27 6.45 -2.25
CA GLY A 201 -14.40 5.84 -3.27
C GLY A 201 -13.42 4.83 -2.66
N LEU A 202 -12.73 5.22 -1.59
CA LEU A 202 -11.83 4.32 -0.85
C LEU A 202 -12.58 3.09 -0.31
N ALA A 203 -13.77 3.28 0.25
CA ALA A 203 -14.54 2.18 0.83
C ALA A 203 -14.87 1.11 -0.22
N TRP A 204 -15.27 1.52 -1.42
CA TRP A 204 -15.55 0.60 -2.53
C TRP A 204 -14.29 -0.05 -3.09
N ASP A 205 -13.17 0.69 -3.18
CA ASP A 205 -11.87 0.11 -3.54
C ASP A 205 -11.42 -0.95 -2.52
N CYS A 206 -11.61 -0.70 -1.22
CA CYS A 206 -11.31 -1.67 -0.17
C CYS A 206 -12.05 -2.99 -0.37
N GLY A 207 -13.32 -2.96 -0.80
CA GLY A 207 -14.07 -4.18 -1.12
C GLY A 207 -13.48 -4.99 -2.26
N GLY A 208 -12.84 -4.35 -3.24
CA GLY A 208 -12.12 -5.01 -4.33
C GLY A 208 -10.75 -5.52 -3.89
N VAL A 209 -10.02 -4.72 -3.11
CA VAL A 209 -8.68 -5.05 -2.60
C VAL A 209 -8.68 -6.28 -1.70
N THR A 210 -9.73 -6.48 -0.89
CA THR A 210 -9.88 -7.66 -0.03
C THR A 210 -10.25 -8.93 -0.80
N THR A 211 -10.63 -8.79 -2.08
CA THR A 211 -10.76 -9.91 -3.03
C THR A 211 -9.50 -10.10 -3.88
N GLY A 212 -8.35 -9.75 -3.32
CA GLY A 212 -7.06 -9.82 -3.99
C GLY A 212 -6.53 -11.25 -4.21
N PRO A 213 -5.40 -11.35 -4.93
CA PRO A 213 -4.77 -12.61 -5.31
C PRO A 213 -4.35 -13.47 -4.12
N VAL A 214 -4.16 -12.90 -2.92
CA VAL A 214 -3.73 -13.65 -1.72
C VAL A 214 -4.93 -14.12 -0.89
N THR A 215 -5.86 -13.22 -0.64
CA THR A 215 -6.96 -13.36 0.30
C THR A 215 -8.01 -14.30 -0.26
N VAL A 216 -8.34 -14.21 -1.55
CA VAL A 216 -9.36 -15.09 -2.16
C VAL A 216 -8.95 -16.55 -2.07
N PRO A 217 -7.77 -17.00 -2.55
CA PRO A 217 -7.34 -18.39 -2.38
C PRO A 217 -7.40 -18.89 -0.95
N LEU A 218 -6.94 -18.08 0.01
CA LEU A 218 -6.83 -18.48 1.41
C LEU A 218 -8.20 -18.58 2.10
N VAL A 219 -9.03 -17.56 1.92
CA VAL A 219 -10.39 -17.50 2.49
C VAL A 219 -11.29 -18.55 1.83
N LEU A 220 -11.13 -18.77 0.53
CA LEU A 220 -11.84 -19.83 -0.21
C LEU A 220 -11.43 -21.22 0.28
N ALA A 221 -10.12 -21.49 0.40
CA ALA A 221 -9.60 -22.76 0.90
C ALA A 221 -10.10 -23.07 2.31
N LEU A 222 -10.06 -22.08 3.20
CA LEU A 222 -10.59 -22.18 4.55
C LEU A 222 -12.10 -22.46 4.53
N GLY A 223 -12.86 -21.68 3.76
CA GLY A 223 -14.32 -21.83 3.62
C GLY A 223 -14.72 -23.21 3.10
N ILE A 224 -14.03 -23.72 2.08
CA ILE A 224 -14.22 -25.07 1.54
C ILE A 224 -13.94 -26.12 2.62
N GLY A 225 -12.84 -25.97 3.36
CA GLY A 225 -12.50 -26.88 4.46
C GLY A 225 -13.58 -26.92 5.55
N VAL A 226 -14.07 -25.76 5.97
CA VAL A 226 -15.12 -25.64 7.00
C VAL A 226 -16.43 -26.26 6.51
N CYS A 227 -16.83 -25.99 5.26
CA CYS A 227 -18.07 -26.54 4.68
C CYS A 227 -18.08 -28.07 4.63
N ARG A 228 -16.92 -28.68 4.36
CA ARG A 228 -16.77 -30.15 4.36
C ARG A 228 -17.00 -30.76 5.74
N VAL A 229 -16.72 -30.03 6.82
CA VAL A 229 -16.92 -30.51 8.20
C VAL A 229 -18.36 -30.31 8.68
N VAL A 230 -18.96 -29.16 8.38
CA VAL A 230 -20.28 -28.77 8.89
C VAL A 230 -21.43 -29.50 8.16
N GLY A 231 -21.13 -30.35 7.17
CA GLY A 231 -22.15 -31.15 6.47
C GLY A 231 -22.95 -30.35 5.45
N ALA A 232 -22.53 -29.12 5.11
CA ALA A 232 -23.02 -28.37 3.95
C ALA A 232 -22.45 -28.93 2.63
N ALA A 233 -22.30 -30.25 2.56
CA ALA A 233 -21.80 -30.98 1.41
C ALA A 233 -22.84 -30.87 0.29
N GLY A 234 -22.55 -30.05 -0.73
CA GLY A 234 -23.38 -30.05 -1.93
C GLY A 234 -23.32 -28.81 -2.81
N THR A 235 -22.75 -27.69 -2.38
CA THR A 235 -22.73 -26.50 -3.24
C THR A 235 -21.34 -25.91 -3.38
N GLY A 236 -20.74 -26.01 -4.58
CA GLY A 236 -19.55 -25.24 -4.93
C GLY A 236 -19.74 -23.73 -4.76
N SER A 237 -20.99 -23.27 -4.64
CA SER A 237 -21.35 -21.88 -4.32
C SER A 237 -21.05 -21.46 -2.88
N ALA A 238 -20.78 -22.39 -1.96
CA ALA A 238 -20.50 -22.04 -0.56
C ALA A 238 -19.24 -21.18 -0.47
N GLY A 239 -18.15 -21.56 -1.14
CA GLY A 239 -16.91 -20.80 -1.17
C GLY A 239 -17.07 -19.37 -1.73
N PHE A 240 -17.87 -19.20 -2.78
CA PHE A 240 -18.19 -17.89 -3.36
C PHE A 240 -18.98 -16.97 -2.41
N GLY A 241 -19.76 -17.55 -1.50
CA GLY A 241 -20.43 -16.78 -0.45
C GLY A 241 -19.46 -16.12 0.53
N VAL A 242 -18.32 -16.76 0.84
CA VAL A 242 -17.29 -16.17 1.71
C VAL A 242 -16.69 -14.96 1.02
N VAL A 243 -16.33 -15.12 -0.26
CA VAL A 243 -15.69 -14.09 -1.08
C VAL A 243 -16.62 -12.88 -1.23
N THR A 244 -17.92 -13.13 -1.44
CA THR A 244 -18.92 -12.06 -1.53
C THR A 244 -18.99 -11.24 -0.24
N LEU A 245 -19.06 -11.89 0.92
CA LEU A 245 -19.10 -11.20 2.20
C LEU A 245 -17.75 -10.52 2.54
N ALA A 246 -16.63 -11.15 2.18
CA ALA A 246 -15.30 -10.57 2.31
C ALA A 246 -15.09 -9.33 1.43
N SER A 247 -15.94 -9.10 0.42
CA SER A 247 -15.97 -7.87 -0.38
C SER A 247 -16.94 -6.82 0.18
N LEU A 248 -18.15 -7.22 0.59
CA LEU A 248 -19.19 -6.27 1.02
C LEU A 248 -18.96 -5.70 2.43
N PHE A 249 -18.46 -6.50 3.37
CA PHE A 249 -18.27 -6.05 4.74
C PHE A 249 -17.15 -5.01 4.90
N PRO A 250 -15.99 -5.10 4.21
CA PRO A 250 -14.99 -4.03 4.25
C PRO A 250 -15.55 -2.66 3.85
N ILE A 251 -16.39 -2.60 2.82
CA ILE A 251 -17.05 -1.37 2.38
C ILE A 251 -17.88 -0.81 3.54
N LEU A 252 -18.74 -1.66 4.13
CA LEU A 252 -19.59 -1.27 5.25
C LEU A 252 -18.77 -0.78 6.45
N THR A 253 -17.70 -1.48 6.80
CA THR A 253 -16.88 -1.13 7.95
C THR A 253 -16.09 0.16 7.73
N VAL A 254 -15.53 0.39 6.53
CA VAL A 254 -14.84 1.64 6.19
C VAL A 254 -15.80 2.83 6.24
N MET A 255 -17.00 2.68 5.67
CA MET A 255 -18.02 3.73 5.74
C MET A 255 -18.48 3.99 7.18
N SER A 256 -18.65 2.94 7.98
CA SER A 256 -19.01 3.06 9.40
C SER A 256 -17.91 3.76 10.20
N LEU A 257 -16.64 3.44 9.94
CA LEU A 257 -15.49 4.11 10.53
C LEU A 257 -15.46 5.59 10.16
N GLY A 258 -15.78 5.91 8.91
CA GLY A 258 -15.98 7.27 8.47
C GLY A 258 -16.97 8.04 9.33
N VAL A 259 -18.16 7.47 9.55
CA VAL A 259 -19.22 8.08 10.37
C VAL A 259 -18.77 8.34 11.81
N LEU A 260 -17.91 7.47 12.36
CA LEU A 260 -17.36 7.64 13.71
C LEU A 260 -16.37 8.83 13.82
N PHE A 261 -15.59 9.08 12.76
CA PHE A 261 -14.55 10.11 12.76
C PHE A 261 -14.95 11.42 12.10
N GLN A 262 -16.04 11.46 11.30
CA GLN A 262 -16.45 12.66 10.57
C GLN A 262 -16.69 13.88 11.47
N GLY A 263 -17.16 13.67 12.71
CA GLY A 263 -17.40 14.74 13.68
C GLY A 263 -16.13 15.30 14.33
N GLN A 264 -14.99 14.65 14.15
CA GLN A 264 -13.70 15.02 14.76
C GLN A 264 -12.76 15.75 13.78
N VAL A 265 -13.16 15.82 12.50
CA VAL A 265 -12.35 16.39 11.43
C VAL A 265 -13.03 17.62 10.82
N PRO A 266 -12.26 18.59 10.34
CA PRO A 266 -12.82 19.72 9.60
C PRO A 266 -13.46 19.25 8.30
N GLN A 267 -14.38 20.05 7.75
CA GLN A 267 -14.89 19.84 6.40
C GLN A 267 -13.84 20.25 5.36
N PRO A 268 -13.84 19.65 4.15
CA PRO A 268 -12.95 20.05 3.07
C PRO A 268 -13.05 21.56 2.79
N MET A 269 -11.90 22.22 2.66
CA MET A 269 -11.81 23.66 2.48
C MET A 269 -10.54 24.05 1.73
N ASP A 270 -10.47 25.31 1.30
CA ASP A 270 -9.28 25.83 0.63
C ASP A 270 -8.04 25.76 1.54
N GLU A 271 -6.89 25.56 0.92
CA GLU A 271 -5.60 25.33 1.58
C GLU A 271 -5.25 26.42 2.61
N ALA A 272 -5.37 27.70 2.25
CA ALA A 272 -5.10 28.81 3.16
C ALA A 272 -6.13 28.90 4.31
N ALA A 273 -7.40 28.56 4.04
CA ALA A 273 -8.44 28.53 5.05
C ALA A 273 -8.22 27.42 6.08
N PHE A 274 -7.65 26.29 5.66
CA PHE A 274 -7.30 25.16 6.52
C PHE A 274 -6.28 25.53 7.60
N PHE A 275 -5.25 26.31 7.25
CA PHE A 275 -4.21 26.74 8.20
C PHE A 275 -4.54 28.02 8.98
N SER A 276 -5.67 28.67 8.67
CA SER A 276 -6.12 29.89 9.34
C SER A 276 -6.34 29.68 10.85
N ALA A 277 -6.19 30.75 11.64
CA ALA A 277 -6.38 30.71 13.10
C ALA A 277 -7.71 30.08 13.53
N LYS A 278 -8.78 30.29 12.75
CA LYS A 278 -10.13 29.78 13.03
C LYS A 278 -10.20 28.25 12.92
N ASN A 279 -9.54 27.66 11.92
CA ASN A 279 -9.65 26.23 11.61
C ASN A 279 -8.46 25.40 12.11
N ARG A 280 -7.37 26.05 12.54
CA ARG A 280 -6.17 25.42 13.08
C ARG A 280 -6.43 24.36 14.16
N PRO A 281 -7.37 24.53 15.12
CA PRO A 281 -7.66 23.47 16.09
C PRO A 281 -8.18 22.18 15.43
N GLY A 282 -9.01 22.31 14.39
CA GLY A 282 -9.49 21.19 13.58
C GLY A 282 -8.39 20.61 12.69
N ALA A 283 -7.51 21.44 12.14
CA ALA A 283 -6.36 20.95 11.38
C ALA A 283 -5.42 20.10 12.25
N VAL A 284 -5.13 20.52 13.49
CA VAL A 284 -4.27 19.78 14.42
C VAL A 284 -4.83 18.41 14.78
N SER A 285 -6.16 18.21 14.80
CA SER A 285 -6.75 16.90 15.13
C SER A 285 -6.37 15.79 14.13
N LEU A 286 -6.02 16.18 12.90
CA LEU A 286 -5.60 15.29 11.82
C LEU A 286 -4.18 14.73 12.01
N PHE A 287 -3.37 15.38 12.84
CA PHE A 287 -1.97 15.02 13.09
C PHE A 287 -1.81 14.48 14.52
N ASN A 288 -0.63 13.97 14.86
CA ASN A 288 -0.32 13.53 16.22
C ASN A 288 0.16 14.69 17.09
N SER A 289 0.76 15.71 16.49
CA SER A 289 1.21 16.93 17.18
C SER A 289 1.04 18.18 16.33
N LYS A 290 1.15 19.34 16.98
CA LYS A 290 1.13 20.63 16.29
C LYS A 290 2.37 20.79 15.41
N GLU A 291 3.52 20.30 15.86
CA GLU A 291 4.80 20.34 15.15
C GLU A 291 4.73 19.52 13.86
N GLU A 292 4.08 18.36 13.89
CA GLU A 292 3.84 17.53 12.70
C GLU A 292 2.95 18.24 11.68
N MET A 293 1.89 18.93 12.13
CA MET A 293 1.03 19.75 11.26
C MET A 293 1.81 20.92 10.64
N ILE A 294 2.66 21.60 11.42
CA ILE A 294 3.51 22.69 10.92
C ILE A 294 4.49 22.15 9.87
N GLY A 295 5.11 21.00 10.14
CA GLY A 295 5.98 20.30 9.20
C GLY A 295 5.29 19.94 7.90
N TYR A 296 4.09 19.38 8.01
CA TYR A 296 3.24 19.05 6.87
C TYR A 296 2.92 20.29 6.03
N ALA A 297 2.64 21.44 6.64
CA ALA A 297 2.40 22.69 5.95
C ALA A 297 3.62 23.15 5.14
N PHE A 298 4.83 23.12 5.72
CA PHE A 298 6.04 23.50 4.99
C PHE A 298 6.36 22.54 3.85
N LEU A 299 6.13 21.25 4.04
CA LEU A 299 6.43 20.23 3.03
C LEU A 299 5.43 20.22 1.87
N ASN A 300 4.14 20.48 2.13
CA ASN A 300 3.06 20.23 1.17
C ASN A 300 2.25 21.46 0.76
N ALA A 301 2.21 22.51 1.58
CA ALA A 301 1.42 23.71 1.31
C ALA A 301 2.25 24.80 0.60
N GLY A 302 1.57 25.67 -0.13
CA GLY A 302 2.15 26.83 -0.79
C GLY A 302 2.53 27.96 0.18
N PRO A 303 3.31 28.96 -0.26
CA PRO A 303 3.81 30.04 0.58
C PRO A 303 2.71 30.84 1.31
N ASP A 304 1.60 31.13 0.63
CA ASP A 304 0.48 31.89 1.21
C ASP A 304 -0.21 31.12 2.34
N SER A 305 -0.35 29.80 2.18
CA SER A 305 -0.93 28.91 3.17
C SER A 305 0.01 28.71 4.38
N GLN A 306 1.33 28.66 4.12
CA GLN A 306 2.34 28.69 5.17
C GLN A 306 2.26 30.01 5.95
N LEU A 307 2.04 31.14 5.28
CA LEU A 307 1.85 32.43 5.95
C LEU A 307 0.55 32.46 6.79
N ALA A 308 -0.53 31.86 6.29
CA ALA A 308 -1.80 31.74 7.01
C ALA A 308 -1.69 30.94 8.32
N LEU A 309 -0.78 29.96 8.37
CA LEU A 309 -0.42 29.23 9.60
C LEU A 309 0.18 30.13 10.68
N PHE A 310 0.79 31.25 10.30
CA PHE A 310 1.34 32.27 11.19
C PHE A 310 0.47 33.53 11.24
N ASP A 311 -0.84 33.39 11.01
CA ASP A 311 -1.82 34.48 11.11
C ASP A 311 -1.56 35.64 10.13
N GLY A 312 -0.91 35.36 8.99
CA GLY A 312 -0.52 36.40 8.03
C GLY A 312 0.81 37.09 8.35
N ASP A 313 1.48 36.72 9.44
CA ASP A 313 2.66 37.40 9.96
C ASP A 313 3.95 36.71 9.49
N GLY A 314 4.57 37.30 8.47
CA GLY A 314 5.80 36.79 7.86
C GLY A 314 6.98 36.79 8.84
N GLU A 315 7.09 37.77 9.73
CA GLU A 315 8.17 37.81 10.71
C GLU A 315 8.03 36.73 11.78
N LYS A 316 6.80 36.39 12.20
CA LYS A 316 6.60 35.22 13.07
C LYS A 316 7.02 33.92 12.40
N MET A 317 6.69 33.74 11.11
CA MET A 317 7.10 32.57 10.34
C MET A 317 8.63 32.49 10.20
N LEU A 318 9.27 33.57 9.75
CA LEU A 318 10.72 33.62 9.59
C LEU A 318 11.43 33.48 10.94
N GLY A 319 10.90 34.10 11.99
CA GLY A 319 11.40 33.93 13.37
C GLY A 319 11.30 32.50 13.87
N PHE A 320 10.25 31.77 13.51
CA PHE A 320 10.12 30.35 13.79
C PHE A 320 11.19 29.51 13.05
N LEU A 321 11.41 29.78 11.76
CA LEU A 321 12.45 29.09 10.97
C LEU A 321 13.86 29.37 11.51
N ARG A 322 14.17 30.62 11.88
CA ARG A 322 15.46 30.99 12.52
C ARG A 322 15.68 30.22 13.83
N ARG A 323 14.61 30.05 14.63
CA ARG A 323 14.68 29.25 15.87
C ARG A 323 14.94 27.78 15.59
N LEU A 324 14.29 27.21 14.58
CA LEU A 324 14.53 25.82 14.17
C LEU A 324 15.97 25.58 13.67
N GLY A 325 16.59 26.59 13.06
CA GLY A 325 18.00 26.54 12.66
C GLY A 325 19.00 26.73 13.81
N SER A 326 18.54 27.06 15.02
CA SER A 326 19.40 27.22 16.20
C SER A 326 19.46 25.93 17.04
N GLU A 327 20.59 25.68 17.72
CA GLU A 327 20.85 24.47 18.53
C GLU A 327 19.82 24.18 19.65
N LYS A 328 18.91 25.13 19.95
CA LYS A 328 17.91 24.99 21.02
C LYS A 328 16.56 24.42 20.56
N ALA A 329 16.38 24.16 19.27
CA ALA A 329 15.14 23.63 18.73
C ALA A 329 15.32 22.17 18.26
N GLU A 330 14.21 21.44 18.20
CA GLU A 330 14.14 20.07 17.67
C GLU A 330 13.56 20.12 16.25
N PRO A 331 14.34 20.49 15.21
CA PRO A 331 13.86 20.55 13.82
C PRO A 331 13.34 19.20 13.34
N GLU A 332 13.79 18.12 13.97
CA GLU A 332 13.33 16.75 13.76
C GLU A 332 11.83 16.54 14.02
N LYS A 333 11.23 17.31 14.92
CA LYS A 333 9.78 17.25 15.19
C LYS A 333 8.93 17.87 14.07
N VAL A 334 9.54 18.70 13.22
CA VAL A 334 8.87 19.43 12.14
C VAL A 334 9.24 18.85 10.77
N PHE A 335 10.52 18.57 10.52
CA PHE A 335 11.02 18.09 9.22
C PHE A 335 11.35 16.59 9.20
N GLY A 336 11.06 15.87 10.27
CA GLY A 336 11.33 14.44 10.42
C GLY A 336 12.77 14.15 10.88
N PRO A 337 13.12 12.87 11.10
CA PRO A 337 14.33 12.47 11.83
C PRO A 337 15.66 12.71 11.09
N ALA A 338 15.63 13.28 9.89
CA ALA A 338 16.85 13.58 9.14
C ALA A 338 17.55 14.81 9.74
N GLU A 339 18.84 14.67 10.10
CA GLU A 339 19.65 15.74 10.70
C GLU A 339 19.66 17.05 9.86
N ASP A 340 19.49 16.94 8.54
CA ASP A 340 19.49 18.04 7.59
C ASP A 340 18.11 18.34 6.96
N GLY A 341 17.01 17.87 7.58
CA GLY A 341 15.66 17.99 7.04
C GLY A 341 15.22 19.44 6.76
N LEU A 342 15.51 20.36 7.69
CA LEU A 342 15.21 21.78 7.55
C LEU A 342 16.00 22.42 6.39
N GLN A 343 17.30 22.14 6.32
CA GLN A 343 18.20 22.68 5.30
C GLN A 343 17.82 22.14 3.91
N ARG A 344 17.52 20.84 3.79
CA ARG A 344 17.06 20.23 2.55
C ARG A 344 15.77 20.84 2.06
N TRP A 345 14.79 21.05 2.95
CA TRP A 345 13.54 21.70 2.59
C TRP A 345 13.78 23.14 2.11
N ALA A 346 14.52 23.93 2.88
CA ALA A 346 14.79 25.33 2.54
C ALA A 346 15.48 25.47 1.18
N ALA A 347 16.45 24.58 0.90
CA ALA A 347 17.17 24.51 -0.35
C ALA A 347 16.28 24.16 -1.55
N LEU A 348 15.33 23.23 -1.39
CA LEU A 348 14.53 22.70 -2.50
C LEU A 348 13.20 23.43 -2.72
N ARG A 349 12.61 24.00 -1.68
CA ARG A 349 11.23 24.53 -1.69
C ARG A 349 11.06 25.88 -1.00
N GLY A 350 12.02 26.32 -0.19
CA GLY A 350 11.91 27.59 0.54
C GLY A 350 11.91 28.80 -0.40
N THR A 351 11.14 29.84 -0.04
CA THR A 351 11.26 31.15 -0.69
C THR A 351 12.62 31.78 -0.37
N LYS A 352 13.03 32.82 -1.11
CA LYS A 352 14.30 33.53 -0.84
C LYS A 352 14.39 34.02 0.61
N GLU A 353 13.31 34.54 1.16
CA GLU A 353 13.24 35.01 2.55
C GLU A 353 13.37 33.88 3.56
N GLN A 354 12.72 32.74 3.30
CA GLN A 354 12.83 31.53 4.12
C GLN A 354 14.24 30.92 4.05
N GLN A 355 14.87 30.93 2.88
CA GLN A 355 16.26 30.50 2.71
C GLN A 355 17.20 31.38 3.52
N ILE A 356 17.05 32.71 3.47
CA ILE A 356 17.83 33.65 4.28
C ILE A 356 17.59 33.40 5.78
N ALA A 357 16.36 33.08 6.19
CA ALA A 357 16.06 32.77 7.59
C ALA A 357 16.72 31.47 8.09
N VAL A 358 16.93 30.48 7.21
CA VAL A 358 17.53 29.18 7.56
C VAL A 358 19.05 29.19 7.43
N PHE A 359 19.59 29.82 6.38
CA PHE A 359 21.02 29.81 6.06
C PHE A 359 21.77 31.10 6.43
N GLY A 360 21.06 32.19 6.74
CA GLY A 360 21.63 33.52 6.96
C GLY A 360 21.81 34.33 5.67
N THR A 361 22.24 35.58 5.80
CA THR A 361 22.43 36.54 4.69
C THR A 361 23.75 36.39 3.92
N GLY A 362 24.42 35.24 4.02
CA GLY A 362 25.68 34.99 3.32
C GLY A 362 25.45 34.46 1.90
N ASP A 363 26.12 35.02 0.90
CA ASP A 363 26.25 34.46 -0.45
C ASP A 363 26.98 33.10 -0.38
N HIS A 364 26.27 32.04 -0.03
CA HIS A 364 26.76 30.67 -0.18
C HIS A 364 26.24 30.13 -1.51
N PRO A 365 27.09 30.02 -2.56
CA PRO A 365 26.70 29.36 -3.79
C PRO A 365 26.30 27.92 -3.45
N PHE A 366 25.08 27.55 -3.86
CA PHE A 366 24.50 26.23 -3.70
C PHE A 366 25.44 25.15 -4.26
N VAL A 367 25.97 24.30 -3.37
CA VAL A 367 26.44 22.96 -3.73
C VAL A 367 25.80 21.98 -2.75
N PRO A 368 24.88 21.10 -3.20
CA PRO A 368 24.35 20.06 -2.35
C PRO A 368 25.49 19.11 -1.98
N VAL A 369 26.00 19.21 -0.75
CA VAL A 369 26.91 18.20 -0.20
C VAL A 369 26.07 17.00 0.19
N PHE A 370 25.92 16.05 -0.72
CA PHE A 370 25.43 14.72 -0.40
C PHE A 370 26.45 14.04 0.52
N HIS A 371 26.23 14.10 1.85
CA HIS A 371 26.89 13.17 2.75
C HIS A 371 26.30 11.77 2.51
N HIS A 372 26.89 11.05 1.55
CA HIS A 372 26.79 9.60 1.50
C HIS A 372 27.49 9.05 2.75
N ARG A 373 26.76 8.96 3.86
CA ARG A 373 27.19 8.11 4.98
C ARG A 373 26.91 6.69 4.53
N SER A 374 27.93 6.07 3.93
CA SER A 374 27.95 4.63 3.73
C SER A 374 27.79 3.96 5.08
N ASP A 375 26.72 3.20 5.24
CA ASP A 375 26.55 2.23 6.30
C ASP A 375 27.72 1.23 6.23
N ARG A 376 28.84 1.56 6.91
CA ARG A 376 29.90 0.59 7.19
C ARG A 376 29.43 -0.31 8.34
N ARG A 377 28.54 -1.25 8.02
CA ARG A 377 28.35 -2.49 8.78
C ARG A 377 28.07 -3.64 7.81
N ALA A 378 29.09 -4.04 7.06
CA ALA A 378 29.32 -5.43 6.60
C ALA A 378 30.49 -5.46 5.59
N GLU A 379 31.71 -5.18 6.03
CA GLU A 379 32.90 -5.63 5.27
C GLU A 379 33.84 -6.34 6.25
N GLY A 380 33.99 -7.65 6.06
CA GLY A 380 34.98 -8.48 6.75
C GLY A 380 36.41 -8.07 6.38
N PRO A 381 37.42 -8.56 7.12
CA PRO A 381 38.79 -8.10 6.96
C PRO A 381 39.37 -8.52 5.60
N PRO A 382 40.26 -7.70 5.00
CA PRO A 382 40.84 -8.00 3.70
C PRO A 382 41.87 -9.13 3.82
N ALA A 383 41.78 -10.10 2.92
CA ALA A 383 42.81 -11.12 2.75
C ALA A 383 44.03 -10.52 2.03
N GLU A 384 45.18 -10.58 2.69
CA GLU A 384 46.50 -10.39 2.10
C GLU A 384 46.78 -11.49 1.06
N GLY A 385 47.38 -11.10 -0.07
CA GLY A 385 48.07 -12.06 -0.95
C GLY A 385 48.11 -11.65 -2.42
N GLY A 386 49.31 -11.33 -2.92
CA GLY A 386 49.60 -11.41 -4.36
C GLY A 386 50.55 -10.36 -4.92
N ARG A 387 51.86 -10.56 -4.71
CA ARG A 387 52.94 -9.90 -5.47
C ARG A 387 52.86 -10.29 -6.95
N ASN A 388 53.13 -9.33 -7.85
CA ASN A 388 54.21 -9.35 -8.86
C ASN A 388 53.92 -8.35 -9.99
N SER A 389 54.80 -7.36 -10.15
CA SER A 389 55.66 -7.11 -11.34
C SER A 389 54.88 -6.72 -12.60
N PHE A 390 55.10 -5.54 -13.19
CA PHE A 390 56.28 -5.29 -14.02
C PHE A 390 56.45 -3.78 -14.29
N ARG A 391 57.72 -3.39 -14.45
CA ARG A 391 58.22 -2.03 -14.63
C ARG A 391 58.78 -1.92 -16.06
N ALA A 392 58.39 -0.89 -16.82
CA ALA A 392 59.13 -0.36 -17.99
C ALA A 392 58.47 1.00 -18.35
N SER A 393 59.04 2.18 -18.08
CA SER A 393 60.26 2.82 -18.59
C SER A 393 60.14 3.38 -20.03
N VAL A 394 60.30 4.72 -20.12
CA VAL A 394 61.11 5.46 -21.12
C VAL A 394 60.43 6.09 -22.37
N ARG A 395 60.42 7.45 -22.32
CA ARG A 395 60.80 8.49 -23.32
C ARG A 395 59.95 8.81 -24.58
N ARG A 396 59.57 10.11 -24.57
CA ARG A 396 59.85 11.23 -25.53
C ARG A 396 59.25 11.27 -26.94
N HIS A 397 59.00 12.54 -27.29
CA HIS A 397 58.84 13.18 -28.61
C HIS A 397 57.52 12.86 -29.32
N ARG A 398 56.92 13.76 -30.12
CA ARG A 398 56.95 15.20 -30.42
C ARG A 398 55.86 15.35 -31.51
N ASP A 399 55.55 16.59 -31.89
CA ASP A 399 54.78 16.97 -33.09
C ASP A 399 53.25 16.85 -32.91
N GLY A 400 52.43 17.86 -33.20
CA GLY A 400 52.67 19.13 -33.86
C GLY A 400 51.47 19.46 -34.76
N ALA A 401 51.28 20.76 -34.99
CA ALA A 401 50.40 21.41 -35.97
C ALA A 401 48.90 21.53 -35.63
N VAL A 402 48.24 22.67 -35.81
CA VAL A 402 48.60 24.10 -36.04
C VAL A 402 47.42 24.88 -35.46
#